data_AF-A0A846AIH0-F1
#
_entry.id   AF-A0A846AIH0-F1
#
_cell.length_a   1.000
_cell.length_b   1.000
_cell.length_c   1.000
_cell.angle_alpha   90.00
_cell.angle_beta   90.00
_cell.angle_gamma   90.00
#
_symmetry.space_group_name_H-M   'P 1'
#
loop_
_entity.id
_entity.type
_entity.pdbx_description
1 polymer ?
#
loop_
_entity_poly.entity_id
_entity_poly.type
_entity_poly.pdbx_seq_one_letter_code
_entity_poly.pdbx_strand_id
1 'polypeptide(L)'
;MKETIAALKREKSEIEASGWVAPADCYVARYQAKGQKYHYWYYQLKGSRPVFQKSNKKGEFSRFKHLGKAGSQAHIDGVNAVIRRGKIEQLTSAIEALYESWLDLYPDEEKAGHRVE
;
A
#
# COMPACT_ATOMS: atom_id res chain seq x y z
N MET A 1 12.49 -6.88 21.67
CA MET A 1 11.21 -7.04 20.92
C MET A 1 10.30 -5.83 21.09
N LYS A 2 9.85 -5.46 22.29
CA LYS A 2 8.94 -4.30 22.50
C LYS A 2 9.51 -2.98 21.94
N GLU A 3 10.79 -2.69 22.18
CA GLU A 3 11.47 -1.50 21.65
C GLU A 3 11.53 -1.50 20.11
N THR A 4 11.86 -2.65 19.50
CA THR A 4 11.87 -2.83 18.04
C THR A 4 10.49 -2.59 17.44
N ILE A 5 9.43 -3.13 18.06
CA ILE A 5 8.05 -2.90 17.64
C ILE A 5 7.72 -1.40 17.69
N ALA A 6 8.12 -0.70 18.76
CA ALA A 6 7.90 0.73 18.89
C ALA A 6 8.63 1.53 17.80
N ALA A 7 9.87 1.16 17.47
CA ALA A 7 10.63 1.78 16.39
C ALA A 7 9.97 1.59 15.01
N LEU A 8 9.53 0.37 14.68
CA LEU A 8 8.83 0.09 13.42
C LEU A 8 7.48 0.81 13.32
N LYS A 9 6.74 0.92 14.43
CA LYS A 9 5.50 1.71 14.48
C LYS A 9 5.76 3.19 14.18
N ARG A 10 6.85 3.74 14.72
CA ARG A 10 7.26 5.11 14.44
C ARG A 10 7.60 5.29 12.96
N GLU A 11 8.41 4.40 12.38
CA GLU A 11 8.76 4.45 10.95
C GLU A 11 7.51 4.37 10.06
N LYS A 12 6.56 3.47 10.37
CA LYS A 12 5.27 3.37 9.67
C LYS A 12 4.51 4.69 9.72
N SER A 13 4.42 5.30 10.91
CA SER A 13 3.74 6.58 11.10
C SER A 13 4.41 7.73 10.35
N GLU A 14 5.74 7.75 10.28
CA GLU A 14 6.49 8.77 9.52
C GLU A 14 6.21 8.64 8.01
N ILE A 15 6.13 7.41 7.49
CA ILE A 15 5.76 7.17 6.08
C ILE A 15 4.31 7.59 5.81
N GLU A 16 3.37 7.26 6.70
CA GLU A 16 1.97 7.67 6.60
C GLU A 16 1.81 9.20 6.58
N ALA A 17 2.64 9.93 7.34
CA ALA A 17 2.66 11.39 7.38
C ALA A 17 3.39 12.02 6.16
N SER A 18 4.27 11.28 5.48
CA SER A 18 5.11 11.80 4.37
C SER A 18 4.34 12.13 3.08
N GLY A 19 3.06 11.79 3.00
CA GLY A 19 2.19 12.14 1.88
C GLY A 19 1.14 11.09 1.58
N TRP A 20 0.45 11.27 0.46
CA TRP A 20 -0.63 10.37 0.08
C TRP A 20 -0.15 8.93 -0.12
N VAL A 21 -0.88 7.99 0.48
CA VAL A 21 -0.68 6.54 0.37
C VAL A 21 -1.75 5.98 -0.56
N ALA A 22 -1.35 5.22 -1.57
CA ALA A 22 -2.31 4.59 -2.48
C ALA A 22 -3.23 3.62 -1.70
N PRO A 23 -4.49 3.40 -2.13
CA PRO A 23 -5.30 2.32 -1.60
C PRO A 23 -4.62 0.95 -1.79
N ALA A 24 -5.07 -0.06 -1.04
CA ALA A 24 -4.60 -1.44 -1.22
C ALA A 24 -4.83 -1.92 -2.67
N ASP A 25 -4.01 -2.88 -3.12
CA ASP A 25 -4.02 -3.47 -4.46
C ASP A 25 -3.82 -2.49 -5.63
N CYS A 26 -3.37 -1.27 -5.35
CA CYS A 26 -3.16 -0.26 -6.38
C CYS A 26 -1.76 -0.39 -7.00
N TYR A 27 -1.68 -0.29 -8.32
CA TYR A 27 -0.42 -0.31 -9.07
C TYR A 27 -0.44 0.69 -10.21
N VAL A 28 0.74 1.13 -10.64
CA VAL A 28 0.88 2.03 -11.80
C VAL A 28 0.92 1.19 -13.07
N ALA A 29 -0.04 1.45 -13.95
CA ALA A 29 -0.14 0.82 -15.26
C ALA A 29 0.24 1.82 -16.36
N ARG A 30 0.98 1.32 -17.36
CA ARG A 30 1.40 2.07 -18.54
C ARG A 30 0.52 1.68 -19.73
N TYR A 31 0.05 2.67 -20.47
CA TYR A 31 -0.81 2.49 -21.64
C TYR A 31 -0.29 3.29 -22.83
N GLN A 32 -0.43 2.71 -24.01
CA GLN A 32 -0.16 3.41 -25.26
C GLN A 32 -1.48 3.90 -25.84
N ALA A 33 -1.56 5.19 -26.15
CA ALA A 33 -2.63 5.76 -26.94
C ALA A 33 -2.14 5.99 -28.37
N LYS A 34 -2.99 5.66 -29.35
CA LYS A 34 -2.77 5.99 -30.75
C LYS A 34 -3.47 7.33 -31.03
N GLY A 35 -2.69 8.39 -31.17
CA GLY A 35 -3.19 9.66 -31.70
C GLY A 35 -3.28 9.62 -33.23
N GLN A 36 -3.86 10.68 -33.81
CA GLN A 36 -3.96 10.78 -35.28
C GLN A 36 -2.59 10.87 -35.99
N LYS A 37 -1.59 11.50 -35.36
CA LYS A 37 -0.24 11.68 -35.94
C LYS A 37 0.86 10.90 -35.22
N TYR A 38 0.72 10.68 -33.91
CA TYR A 38 1.74 10.04 -33.08
C TYR A 38 1.13 9.12 -32.04
N HIS A 39 1.90 8.12 -31.64
CA HIS A 39 1.62 7.32 -30.46
C HIS A 39 2.20 8.01 -29.23
N TYR A 40 1.44 8.06 -28.13
CA TYR A 40 1.94 8.59 -26.86
C TYR A 40 1.64 7.61 -25.73
N TRP A 41 2.50 7.63 -24.71
CA TRP A 41 2.34 6.83 -23.52
C TRP A 41 1.73 7.67 -22.41
N TYR A 42 0.80 7.07 -21.67
CA TYR A 42 0.24 7.63 -20.46
C TYR A 42 0.16 6.58 -19.37
N TYR A 43 -0.03 7.06 -18.15
CA TYR A 43 0.00 6.25 -16.94
C TYR A 43 -1.31 6.40 -16.19
N GLN A 44 -1.72 5.35 -15.51
CA GLN A 44 -2.85 5.36 -14.60
C GLN A 44 -2.47 4.60 -13.34
N LEU A 45 -3.01 5.06 -12.21
CA LEU A 45 -3.10 4.24 -11.03
C LEU A 45 -4.35 3.37 -11.16
N LYS A 46 -4.20 2.06 -10.97
CA LYS A 46 -5.27 1.07 -11.14
C LYS A 46 -5.43 0.24 -9.89
N GLY A 47 -6.66 0.05 -9.44
CA GLY A 47 -7.02 -0.79 -8.30
C GLY A 47 -7.86 -2.01 -8.69
N SER A 48 -7.86 -3.01 -7.81
CA SER A 48 -8.73 -4.19 -7.89
C SER A 48 -10.22 -3.80 -7.82
N ARG A 49 -10.56 -2.79 -7.01
CA ARG A 49 -11.93 -2.29 -6.77
C ARG A 49 -12.10 -0.80 -7.12
N PRO A 50 -13.33 -0.30 -7.29
CA PRO A 50 -13.59 1.12 -7.53
C PRO A 50 -13.29 1.95 -6.27
N VAL A 51 -12.10 2.55 -6.20
CA VAL A 51 -11.59 3.27 -5.02
C VAL A 51 -11.27 4.74 -5.29
N PHE A 52 -11.25 5.17 -6.55
CA PHE A 52 -10.96 6.56 -6.92
C PHE A 52 -12.25 7.31 -7.21
N GLN A 53 -12.55 8.34 -6.44
CA GLN A 53 -13.72 9.18 -6.68
C GLN A 53 -13.65 9.83 -8.06
N LYS A 54 -14.74 9.76 -8.83
CA LYS A 54 -14.83 10.43 -10.13
C LYS A 54 -14.98 11.93 -9.91
N SER A 55 -14.23 12.73 -10.67
CA SER A 55 -14.27 14.20 -10.58
C SER A 55 -15.64 14.80 -10.89
N ASN A 56 -16.42 14.15 -11.77
CA ASN A 56 -17.63 14.75 -12.34
C ASN A 56 -18.92 14.23 -11.68
N LYS A 57 -18.83 13.28 -10.73
CA LYS A 57 -19.99 12.63 -10.11
C LYS A 57 -19.71 12.25 -8.67
N LYS A 58 -20.32 12.99 -7.74
CA LYS A 58 -20.20 12.72 -6.30
C LYS A 58 -20.82 11.34 -5.98
N GLY A 59 -20.09 10.51 -5.24
CA GLY A 59 -20.52 9.16 -4.88
C GLY A 59 -20.20 8.07 -5.89
N GLU A 60 -19.75 8.40 -7.11
CA GLU A 60 -19.27 7.39 -8.05
C GLU A 60 -17.75 7.20 -7.95
N PHE A 61 -17.33 5.93 -7.89
CA PHE A 61 -15.93 5.53 -7.84
C PHE A 61 -15.50 4.83 -9.12
N SER A 62 -14.22 4.93 -9.44
CA SER A 62 -13.55 4.30 -10.56
C SER A 62 -12.44 3.38 -10.06
N ARG A 63 -12.15 2.36 -10.86
CA ARG A 63 -10.98 1.49 -10.65
C ARG A 63 -9.67 2.15 -11.10
N PHE A 64 -9.74 3.29 -11.78
CA PHE A 64 -8.58 3.95 -12.36
C PHE A 64 -8.55 5.44 -12.05
N LYS A 65 -7.35 5.97 -11.83
CA LYS A 65 -7.04 7.40 -11.74
C LYS A 65 -5.97 7.73 -12.78
N HIS A 66 -6.28 8.66 -13.69
CA HIS A 66 -5.33 9.08 -14.72
C HIS A 66 -4.17 9.86 -14.09
N LEU A 67 -2.93 9.49 -14.45
CA LEU A 67 -1.70 10.13 -13.95
C LEU A 67 -0.98 10.95 -15.03
N GLY A 68 -1.46 10.92 -16.28
CA GLY A 68 -0.86 11.69 -17.36
C GLY A 68 0.39 11.06 -17.94
N LYS A 69 1.32 11.90 -18.39
CA LYS A 69 2.56 11.50 -19.08
C LYS A 69 3.67 11.12 -18.11
N ALA A 70 4.67 10.40 -18.63
CA ALA A 70 5.89 10.07 -17.89
C ALA A 70 6.54 11.33 -17.30
N GLY A 71 7.03 11.22 -16.07
CA GLY A 71 7.75 12.29 -15.37
C GLY A 71 6.92 13.49 -14.93
N SER A 72 5.61 13.54 -15.23
CA SER A 72 4.74 14.57 -14.66
C SER A 72 4.59 14.41 -13.15
N GLN A 73 4.26 15.49 -12.43
CA GLN A 73 4.10 15.44 -10.98
C GLN A 73 3.06 14.39 -10.56
N ALA A 74 1.91 14.33 -11.24
CA ALA A 74 0.89 13.32 -10.97
C ALA A 74 1.40 11.88 -11.16
N HIS A 75 2.26 11.63 -12.16
CA HIS A 75 2.91 10.35 -12.35
C HIS A 75 3.89 10.02 -11.22
N ILE A 76 4.76 10.96 -10.85
CA ILE A 76 5.74 10.79 -9.76
C ILE A 76 5.03 10.55 -8.42
N ASP A 77 4.00 11.35 -8.12
CA ASP A 77 3.20 11.23 -6.91
C ASP A 77 2.47 9.89 -6.85
N GLY A 78 1.93 9.42 -7.99
CA GLY A 78 1.28 8.12 -8.10
C GLY A 78 2.24 6.96 -7.81
N VAL A 79 3.46 7.01 -8.36
CA VAL A 79 4.51 6.01 -8.07
C VAL A 79 4.90 6.04 -6.59
N ASN A 80 5.16 7.23 -6.04
CA ASN A 80 5.52 7.37 -4.64
C ASN A 80 4.41 6.88 -3.69
N ALA A 81 3.14 7.11 -4.04
CA ALA A 81 2.01 6.64 -3.25
C ALA A 81 1.91 5.11 -3.19
N VAL A 82 2.25 4.41 -4.28
CA VAL A 82 2.33 2.93 -4.30
C VAL A 82 3.53 2.44 -3.49
N ILE A 83 4.69 3.10 -3.60
CA ILE A 83 5.87 2.77 -2.79
C ILE A 83 5.57 2.92 -1.29
N ARG A 84 4.93 4.01 -0.88
CA ARG A 84 4.53 4.21 0.53
C ARG A 84 3.62 3.08 1.00
N ARG A 85 2.63 2.67 0.20
CA ARG A 85 1.73 1.56 0.53
C ARG A 85 2.51 0.26 0.78
N GLY A 86 3.41 -0.11 -0.12
CA GLY A 86 4.22 -1.32 0.03
C GLY A 86 5.11 -1.30 1.28
N LYS A 87 5.75 -0.15 1.56
CA LYS A 87 6.53 0.01 2.80
C LYS A 87 5.66 -0.16 4.06
N ILE A 88 4.47 0.45 4.06
CA ILE A 88 3.52 0.33 5.17
C ILE A 88 3.07 -1.11 5.38
N GLU A 89 2.73 -1.83 4.31
CA GLU A 89 2.31 -3.24 4.38
C GLU A 89 3.41 -4.13 4.94
N GLN A 90 4.65 -3.91 4.50
CA GLN A 90 5.80 -4.68 4.99
C GLN A 90 6.12 -4.38 6.44
N LEU A 91 6.09 -3.11 6.86
CA LEU A 91 6.26 -2.72 8.26
C LEU A 91 5.16 -3.31 9.14
N THR A 92 3.92 -3.31 8.66
CA THR A 92 2.78 -3.90 9.39
C THR A 92 3.00 -5.40 9.60
N SER A 93 3.36 -6.13 8.54
CA SER A 93 3.64 -7.56 8.61
C SER A 93 4.82 -7.88 9.55
N ALA A 94 5.86 -7.05 9.54
CA ALA A 94 7.01 -7.21 10.44
C ALA A 94 6.64 -6.96 11.91
N ILE A 95 5.79 -5.97 12.18
CA ILE A 95 5.27 -5.69 13.52
C ILE A 95 4.44 -6.88 14.02
N GLU A 96 3.54 -7.41 13.21
CA GLU A 96 2.71 -8.57 13.53
C GLU A 96 3.58 -9.80 13.82
N ALA A 97 4.55 -10.11 12.97
CA ALA A 97 5.47 -11.23 13.19
C ALA A 97 6.28 -11.10 14.51
N LEU A 98 6.70 -9.88 14.86
CA LEU A 98 7.38 -9.63 16.14
C LEU A 98 6.43 -9.75 17.34
N TYR A 99 5.14 -9.42 17.18
CA TYR A 99 4.15 -9.64 18.22
C TYR A 99 3.92 -11.12 18.46
N GLU A 100 3.71 -11.92 17.41
CA GLU A 100 3.56 -13.38 17.52
C GLU A 100 4.80 -14.01 18.17
N SER A 101 6.00 -13.64 17.70
CA SER A 101 7.25 -14.12 18.30
C SER A 101 7.43 -13.71 19.77
N TRP A 102 6.85 -12.58 20.16
CA TRP A 102 6.88 -12.13 21.55
C TRP A 102 5.89 -12.91 22.42
N LEU A 103 4.72 -13.28 21.89
CA LEU A 103 3.74 -14.13 22.59
C LEU A 103 4.29 -15.54 22.86
N ASP A 104 5.09 -16.10 21.95
CA ASP A 104 5.74 -17.41 22.16
C ASP A 104 6.68 -17.44 23.39
N LEU A 105 7.22 -16.29 23.81
CA LEU A 105 8.09 -16.17 24.97
C LEU A 105 7.32 -16.04 26.29
N TYR A 106 6.06 -15.63 26.22
CA TYR A 106 5.16 -15.44 27.35
C TYR A 106 3.83 -16.13 27.05
N PRO A 107 3.82 -17.46 26.84
CA PRO A 107 2.58 -18.18 26.62
C PRO A 107 1.70 -17.96 27.85
N ASP A 108 0.45 -17.55 27.65
CA ASP A 108 -0.54 -17.59 28.70
C ASP A 108 -0.53 -19.02 29.28
N GLU A 109 -0.33 -19.16 30.58
CA GLU A 109 -0.31 -20.45 31.27
C GLU A 109 -1.67 -21.15 31.09
N GLU A 110 -1.78 -21.97 30.04
CA GLU A 110 -2.43 -23.29 29.97
C GLU A 110 -2.53 -23.74 28.50
N LYS A 111 -1.45 -24.32 27.97
CA LYS A 111 -1.62 -25.45 27.05
C LYS A 111 -1.41 -26.71 27.89
N ALA A 112 -2.51 -27.25 28.41
CA ALA A 112 -2.52 -28.61 28.95
C ALA A 112 -1.97 -29.55 27.88
N GLY A 113 -0.73 -29.99 28.05
CA GLY A 113 -0.05 -30.82 27.07
C GLY A 113 -0.84 -32.09 26.82
N HIS A 114 -1.37 -32.24 25.61
CA HIS A 114 -1.66 -33.57 25.10
C HIS A 114 -0.33 -34.23 24.76
N ARG A 115 0.14 -35.06 25.69
CA ARG A 115 1.19 -36.04 25.43
C ARG A 115 0.62 -37.01 24.39
N VAL A 116 1.09 -36.94 23.15
CA VAL A 116 0.94 -38.05 22.21
C VAL A 116 1.92 -39.13 22.64
N GLU A 117 1.37 -40.34 22.86
CA GLU A 117 2.09 -41.54 23.31
C GLU A 117 3.23 -41.97 22.37
#